data_AF-A0A318EK64-F1
#
_entry.id   AF-A0A318EK64-F1
#
_cell.length_a   1.000
_cell.length_b   1.000
_cell.length_c   1.000
_cell.angle_alpha   90.00
_cell.angle_beta   90.00
_cell.angle_gamma   90.00
#
_symmetry.space_group_name_H-M   'P 1'
#
loop_
_entity.id
_entity.type
_entity.pdbx_description
1 polymer ?
#
loop_
_entity_poly.entity_id
_entity_poly.type
_entity_poly.pdbx_seq_one_letter_code
_entity_poly.pdbx_strand_id
1 'polypeptide(L)' 'MQNKIYGICRNVLKITDEEIAEVKEVYEEQLNYISPLKMATTGKQRELGEHNKQVLEKLLELKVILENGAQN' A
#
# COMPACT_ATOMS: atom_id res chain seq x y z
N MET A 1 18.97 21.62 3.57
CA MET A 1 18.55 20.44 2.80
C MET A 1 17.67 19.58 3.69
N GLN A 2 16.40 19.40 3.36
CA GLN A 2 15.48 18.63 4.19
C GLN A 2 15.81 17.13 4.07
N ASN A 3 15.94 16.43 5.19
CA ASN A 3 16.24 15.00 5.20
C ASN A 3 15.09 14.23 4.51
N LYS A 4 15.42 13.48 3.46
CA LYS A 4 14.43 12.74 2.65
C LYS A 4 13.67 11.70 3.48
N ILE A 5 14.35 11.00 4.37
CA ILE A 5 13.75 9.99 5.26
C ILE A 5 12.74 10.67 6.18
N TYR A 6 13.10 11.81 6.77
CA TYR A 6 12.18 12.57 7.63
C TYR A 6 10.93 13.05 6.87
N GLY A 7 11.08 13.43 5.59
CA GLY A 7 9.96 13.75 4.72
C GLY A 7 9.01 12.56 4.53
N ILE A 8 9.56 11.39 4.22
CA ILE A 8 8.79 10.15 4.04
C ILE A 8 8.04 9.78 5.33
N CYS A 9 8.71 9.75 6.49
CA CYS A 9 8.07 9.40 7.75
C CYS A 9 6.90 10.34 8.09
N ARG A 10 7.06 11.65 7.86
CA ARG A 10 5.95 12.61 8.06
C ARG A 10 4.79 12.39 7.10
N ASN A 11 5.06 11.98 5.85
CA ASN A 11 4.01 11.67 4.90
C ASN A 11 3.28 10.39 5.30
N VAL A 12 4.00 9.36 5.76
CA VAL A 12 3.41 8.10 6.24
C VAL A 12 2.46 8.34 7.43
N LEU A 13 2.85 9.19 8.38
CA LEU A 13 1.97 9.57 9.49
C LEU A 13 0.66 10.24 9.04
N LYS A 14 0.69 10.96 7.92
CA LYS A 14 -0.46 11.68 7.37
C LYS A 14 -1.40 10.82 6.51
N ILE A 15 -1.01 9.58 6.19
CA ILE A 15 -1.87 8.66 5.45
C ILE A 15 -3.18 8.48 6.24
N THR A 16 -4.29 8.70 5.56
CA THR A 16 -5.65 8.62 6.11
C THR A 16 -6.23 7.21 5.94
N ASP A 17 -7.26 6.89 6.72
CA ASP A 17 -7.98 5.62 6.60
C ASP A 17 -8.69 5.48 5.25
N GLU A 18 -9.11 6.61 4.65
CA GLU A 18 -9.72 6.67 3.31
C GLU A 18 -8.70 6.27 2.23
N GLU A 19 -7.50 6.86 2.24
CA GLU A 19 -6.41 6.49 1.32
C GLU A 19 -6.00 5.01 1.49
N ILE A 20 -6.01 4.48 2.72
CA ILE A 20 -5.75 3.07 3.01
C ILE A 20 -6.84 2.18 2.39
N ALA A 21 -8.10 2.57 2.55
CA ALA A 21 -9.24 1.82 2.01
C ALA A 21 -9.24 1.81 0.47
N GLU A 22 -8.94 2.94 -0.17
CA GLU A 22 -8.83 3.04 -1.63
C GLU A 22 -7.75 2.11 -2.19
N VAL A 23 -6.53 2.14 -1.61
CA VAL A 23 -5.44 1.25 -2.06
C VAL A 23 -5.78 -0.21 -1.81
N LYS A 24 -6.51 -0.49 -0.72
CA LYS A 24 -6.99 -1.83 -0.42
C LYS A 24 -7.97 -2.35 -1.47
N GLU A 25 -8.98 -1.55 -1.82
CA GLU A 25 -9.94 -1.88 -2.87
C GLU A 25 -9.21 -2.15 -4.20
N VAL A 26 -8.27 -1.28 -4.59
CA VAL A 26 -7.50 -1.44 -5.82
C VAL A 26 -6.75 -2.77 -5.86
N TYR A 27 -5.99 -3.13 -4.83
CA TYR A 27 -5.25 -4.40 -4.89
C TYR A 27 -6.20 -5.61 -4.82
N GLU A 28 -7.33 -5.51 -4.12
CA GLU A 28 -8.33 -6.59 -4.06
C GLU A 28 -8.98 -6.82 -5.43
N GLU A 29 -9.32 -5.75 -6.17
CA GLU A 29 -9.80 -5.86 -7.56
C GLU A 29 -8.76 -6.53 -8.47
N GLN A 30 -7.49 -6.17 -8.31
CA GLN A 30 -6.38 -6.75 -9.08
C GLN A 30 -6.19 -8.25 -8.80
N LEU A 31 -6.26 -8.64 -7.52
CA LEU A 31 -6.18 -10.04 -7.11
C LEU A 31 -7.37 -10.88 -7.60
N ASN A 32 -8.55 -10.25 -7.67
CA ASN A 32 -9.80 -10.89 -8.10
C ASN A 32 -10.03 -10.80 -9.62
N TYR A 33 -9.17 -10.11 -10.37
CA TYR A 33 -9.31 -9.97 -11.81
C TYR A 33 -9.08 -11.31 -12.52
N ILE A 34 -10.16 -11.91 -13.01
CA ILE A 34 -10.14 -13.16 -13.78
C ILE A 34 -10.80 -12.93 -15.13
N SER A 35 -10.07 -13.20 -16.22
CA SER A 35 -10.62 -13.16 -17.56
C SER A 35 -10.17 -14.40 -18.35
N PRO A 36 -11.09 -15.30 -18.73
CA PRO A 36 -10.73 -16.52 -19.46
C PRO A 36 -10.17 -16.25 -20.85
N LEU A 37 -10.46 -15.07 -21.41
CA LEU A 37 -9.94 -14.64 -22.72
C LEU A 37 -8.64 -13.84 -22.61
N LYS A 38 -8.22 -13.45 -21.40
CA LYS A 38 -7.06 -12.59 -21.16
C LYS A 38 -6.18 -13.12 -20.02
N MET A 39 -5.79 -14.39 -20.11
CA MET A 39 -4.97 -15.05 -19.09
C MET A 39 -3.65 -14.32 -18.77
N ALA A 40 -2.98 -13.75 -19.78
CA ALA A 40 -1.78 -12.94 -19.57
C ALA A 40 -2.05 -11.66 -18.77
N THR A 41 -3.22 -11.03 -18.98
CA THR A 41 -3.65 -9.88 -18.18
C THR A 41 -4.00 -10.32 -16.75
N THR A 42 -4.65 -11.48 -16.58
CA THR A 42 -4.91 -12.06 -15.25
C THR A 42 -3.63 -12.29 -14.46
N GLY A 43 -2.59 -12.86 -15.07
CA GLY A 43 -1.28 -13.00 -14.41
C GLY A 43 -0.71 -11.65 -13.96
N LYS A 44 -0.68 -10.65 -14.86
CA LYS A 44 -0.18 -9.30 -14.54
C LYS A 44 -0.96 -8.60 -13.44
N GLN A 45 -2.28 -8.67 -13.46
CA GLN A 45 -3.12 -8.07 -12.43
C GLN A 45 -2.87 -8.73 -11.08
N ARG A 46 -2.76 -10.06 -11.05
CA ARG A 46 -2.42 -10.77 -9.82
C ARG A 46 -1.06 -10.33 -9.26
N GLU A 47 -0.01 -10.27 -10.08
CA GLU A 47 1.32 -9.80 -9.65
C GLU A 47 1.28 -8.37 -9.10
N LEU A 48 0.55 -7.47 -9.77
CA LEU A 48 0.36 -6.09 -9.30
C LEU A 48 -0.41 -6.04 -7.96
N GLY A 49 -1.48 -6.83 -7.83
CA GLY A 49 -2.26 -6.91 -6.59
C GLY A 49 -1.43 -7.45 -5.42
N GLU A 50 -0.63 -8.49 -5.64
CA GLU A 50 0.28 -9.02 -4.61
C GLU A 50 1.35 -7.99 -4.21
N HIS A 51 1.92 -7.27 -5.18
CA HIS A 51 2.90 -6.21 -4.91
C HIS A 51 2.28 -5.04 -4.12
N ASN A 52 1.12 -4.53 -4.56
CA ASN A 52 0.45 -3.40 -3.92
C ASN A 52 -0.01 -3.74 -2.50
N LYS A 53 -0.49 -4.97 -2.28
CA LYS A 53 -0.81 -5.47 -0.94
C LYS A 53 0.41 -5.40 -0.03
N GLN A 54 1.56 -5.92 -0.47
CA GLN A 54 2.79 -5.90 0.33
C GLN A 54 3.26 -4.47 0.64
N VAL A 55 3.16 -3.55 -0.33
CA VAL A 55 3.52 -2.14 -0.12
C VAL A 55 2.63 -1.51 0.94
N LEU A 56 1.31 -1.70 0.86
CA LEU A 56 0.39 -1.15 1.86
C LEU A 56 0.67 -1.72 3.25
N GLU A 57 0.85 -3.04 3.38
CA GLU A 57 1.20 -3.69 4.65
C GLU A 57 2.46 -3.06 5.28
N LYS A 58 3.50 -2.83 4.48
CA LYS A 58 4.75 -2.18 4.96
C LYS A 58 4.57 -0.72 5.34
N LEU A 59 3.73 0.03 4.64
CA LEU A 59 3.40 1.40 5.02
C LEU A 59 2.64 1.46 6.35
N LEU A 60 1.70 0.54 6.56
CA LEU A 60 0.95 0.44 7.82
C LEU A 60 1.86 0.02 9.00
N GLU A 61 2.74 -0.97 8.79
CA GLU A 61 3.76 -1.35 9.77
C GLU A 61 4.62 -0.13 10.16
N LEU A 62 5.09 0.65 9.17
CA LEU A 62 5.88 1.85 9.42
C LEU A 62 5.07 2.94 10.15
N LYS A 63 3.80 3.16 9.78
CA LYS A 63 2.91 4.13 10.44
C LYS A 63 2.76 3.80 11.93
N VAL A 64 2.50 2.53 12.27
CA VAL A 64 2.40 2.07 13.66
C VAL A 64 3.71 2.30 14.44
N ILE A 65 4.87 1.99 13.84
CA ILE A 65 6.18 2.25 14.47
C ILE A 65 6.36 3.74 14.77
N LEU A 66 5.99 4.61 13.82
CA LEU A 66 6.13 6.06 13.98
C LEU A 66 5.17 6.64 15.02
N GLU A 67 3.93 6.15 15.08
CA GLU A 67 2.92 6.57 16.08
C GLU A 67 3.35 6.16 17.49
N ASN A 68 3.85 4.95 17.68
CA ASN A 68 4.39 4.48 18.97
C ASN A 68 5.66 5.25 19.37
N GLY A 69 6.50 5.62 18.40
CA GLY A 69 7.67 6.46 18.65
C GLY A 69 7.32 7.89 19.06
N ALA A 70 6.18 8.43 18.60
CA ALA A 70 5.71 9.76 18.95
C ALA A 70 5.03 9.85 20.33
N GLN A 71 4.69 8.71 20.94
CA GLN A 71 4.10 8.62 22.29
C GLN A 71 5.14 8.58 23.42
N ASN A 72 6.44 8.44 23.08
CA ASN A 72 7.57 8.48 24.02
C ASN A 72 8.27 9.84 23.98
#